data_AF-A0A954C558-F1
#
_entry.id   AF-A0A954C558-F1
#
_cell.length_a   1.000
_cell.length_b   1.000
_cell.length_c   1.000
_cell.angle_alpha   90.00
_cell.angle_beta   90.00
_cell.angle_gamma   90.00
#
_symmetry.space_group_name_H-M   'P 1'
#
loop_
_entity.id
_entity.type
_entity.pdbx_description
1 polymer ?
#
loop_
_entity_poly.entity_id
_entity_poly.type
_entity_poly.pdbx_seq_one_letter_code
_entity_poly.pdbx_strand_id
1 'polypeptide(L)'
;MFVYGTLLPGERNHHYLADSERVGPASSAASFELYDLGTYPALVAGGAGRVLGAVYRVSRARLDWLDRLEECPELYRRVEVELVEGPPAHAYVLPRARLPREARAISDGDWCAWRRGRGLDLRLPTWGDLAQRWSWRPIPGCPGRSVLQGGDATLAPADLLGPEALVRRFEVSAARDPVWVSLLPDGGVISYERPDASFVHTLNTPTGLARKLAQLGIGV
;
A
#
# COMPACT_ATOMS: atom_id res chain seq x y z
N MET A 1 1.88 16.49 4.39
CA MET A 1 1.12 15.35 4.95
C MET A 1 2.02 14.62 5.92
N PHE A 2 1.60 14.48 7.18
CA PHE A 2 2.22 13.64 8.18
C PHE A 2 1.60 12.24 8.12
N VAL A 3 2.44 11.22 7.95
CA VAL A 3 2.04 9.81 7.89
C VAL A 3 2.71 9.03 9.03
N TYR A 4 1.98 8.08 9.61
CA TYR A 4 2.36 7.41 10.85
C TYR A 4 2.13 5.89 10.83
N GLY A 5 1.66 5.35 9.70
CA GLY A 5 1.20 3.97 9.57
C GLY A 5 1.60 3.32 8.26
N THR A 6 0.65 2.68 7.60
CA THR A 6 0.89 1.88 6.37
C THR A 6 1.48 2.66 5.18
N LEU A 7 1.48 4.00 5.22
CA LEU A 7 2.10 4.88 4.23
C LEU A 7 3.61 5.16 4.49
N LEU A 8 4.15 4.76 5.65
CA LEU A 8 5.56 4.95 5.99
C LEU A 8 6.50 4.14 5.06
N PRO A 9 7.78 4.56 4.89
CA PRO A 9 8.76 3.79 4.14
C PRO A 9 8.83 2.32 4.55
N GLY A 10 8.74 1.42 3.56
CA GLY A 10 8.78 -0.03 3.79
C GLY A 10 7.46 -0.65 4.26
N GLU A 11 6.39 0.14 4.39
CA GLU A 11 5.03 -0.35 4.64
C GLU A 11 4.25 -0.49 3.32
N ARG A 12 3.18 -1.31 3.33
CA ARG A 12 2.46 -1.73 2.12
C ARG A 12 1.91 -0.61 1.24
N ASN A 13 1.41 0.46 1.85
CA ASN A 13 0.78 1.56 1.13
C ASN A 13 1.80 2.64 0.74
N HIS A 14 3.08 2.46 1.04
CA HIS A 14 4.12 3.43 0.74
C HIS A 14 4.24 3.77 -0.75
N HIS A 15 3.90 2.82 -1.64
CA HIS A 15 3.91 3.04 -3.08
C HIS A 15 2.99 4.20 -3.51
N TYR A 16 1.94 4.51 -2.75
CA TYR A 16 1.10 5.69 -2.98
C TYR A 16 1.81 7.02 -2.68
N LEU A 17 3.01 7.01 -2.11
CA LEU A 17 3.84 8.20 -1.90
C LEU A 17 5.14 8.17 -2.72
N ALA A 18 5.31 7.19 -3.62
CA ALA A 18 6.57 6.98 -4.35
C ALA A 18 7.05 8.24 -5.11
N ASP A 19 6.13 9.02 -5.68
CA ASP A 19 6.45 10.26 -6.41
C ASP A 19 6.39 11.53 -5.54
N SER A 20 6.17 11.39 -4.23
CA SER A 20 6.06 12.52 -3.30
C SER A 20 7.40 12.80 -2.64
N GLU A 21 7.77 14.08 -2.53
CA GLU A 21 9.02 14.46 -1.86
C GLU A 21 8.91 14.19 -0.35
N ARG A 22 9.82 13.37 0.17
CA ARG A 22 9.96 13.13 1.61
C ARG A 22 10.70 14.31 2.24
N VAL A 23 10.04 15.02 3.15
CA VAL A 23 10.64 16.11 3.94
C VAL A 23 11.55 15.55 5.03
N GLY A 24 11.10 14.50 5.73
CA GLY A 24 11.89 13.88 6.79
C GLY A 24 11.05 13.12 7.82
N PRO A 25 11.71 12.50 8.83
CA PRO A 25 11.02 11.98 10.00
C PRO A 25 10.40 13.12 10.83
N ALA A 26 9.31 12.83 11.53
CA ALA A 26 8.65 13.78 12.43
C ALA A 26 7.85 13.05 13.51
N SER A 27 7.44 13.79 14.54
CA SER A 27 6.60 13.33 15.63
C SER A 27 5.46 14.31 15.86
N SER A 28 4.27 13.81 16.19
CA SER A 28 3.17 14.68 16.63
C SER A 28 3.49 15.35 17.97
N ALA A 29 2.80 16.46 18.26
CA ALA A 29 2.66 16.95 19.62
C ALA A 29 2.04 15.89 20.55
N ALA A 30 2.19 16.10 21.86
CA ALA A 30 1.71 15.20 22.92
C ALA A 30 0.19 15.33 23.15
N SER A 31 -0.60 15.06 22.11
CA SER A 31 -2.05 15.27 22.08
C SER A 31 -2.78 14.18 21.27
N PHE A 32 -2.10 13.07 21.01
CA PHE A 32 -2.62 11.99 20.20
C PHE A 32 -2.31 10.62 20.80
N GLU A 33 -3.13 9.64 20.44
CA GLU A 33 -2.91 8.23 20.73
C GLU A 33 -2.92 7.46 19.41
N LEU A 34 -2.11 6.40 19.35
CA LEU A 34 -2.07 5.49 18.21
C LEU A 34 -2.70 4.16 18.62
N TYR A 35 -3.59 3.62 17.79
CA TYR A 35 -4.27 2.35 18.06
C TYR A 35 -4.03 1.35 16.94
N ASP A 36 -3.94 0.09 17.30
CA ASP A 36 -3.83 -1.05 16.39
C ASP A 36 -5.22 -1.54 15.99
N LEU A 37 -5.54 -1.46 14.69
CA LEU A 37 -6.78 -1.99 14.10
C LEU A 37 -6.55 -3.32 13.37
N GLY A 38 -5.47 -4.04 13.70
CA GLY A 38 -5.10 -5.32 13.12
C GLY A 38 -4.03 -5.15 12.05
N THR A 39 -4.41 -4.69 10.86
CA THR A 39 -3.48 -4.58 9.71
C THR A 39 -3.04 -3.14 9.41
N TYR A 40 -3.58 -2.16 10.13
CA TYR A 40 -3.20 -0.75 10.03
C TYR A 40 -3.42 -0.04 11.37
N PRO A 41 -2.72 1.07 11.64
CA PRO A 41 -2.97 1.86 12.82
C PRO A 41 -4.00 2.97 12.58
N ALA A 42 -4.58 3.49 13.66
CA ALA A 42 -5.39 4.70 13.67
C ALA A 42 -4.83 5.74 14.63
N LEU A 43 -4.59 6.96 14.13
CA LEU A 43 -4.32 8.13 14.96
C LEU A 43 -5.64 8.68 15.51
N VAL A 44 -5.72 8.86 16.82
CA VAL A 44 -6.91 9.38 17.51
C VAL A 44 -6.51 10.61 18.32
N ALA A 45 -7.29 11.69 18.22
CA ALA A 45 -7.05 12.90 19.01
C ALA A 45 -7.33 12.68 20.51
N GLY A 46 -6.53 13.33 21.34
CA GLY A 46 -6.59 13.25 22.80
C GLY A 46 -5.44 12.43 23.41
N GLY A 47 -5.44 12.34 24.74
CA GLY A 47 -4.35 11.72 25.49
C GLY A 47 -3.11 12.61 25.57
N ALA A 48 -2.00 12.01 26.04
CA ALA A 48 -0.70 12.68 26.21
C ALA A 48 0.41 12.00 25.39
N GLY A 49 0.02 11.12 24.45
CA GLY A 49 0.94 10.37 23.62
C GLY A 49 1.50 11.20 22.46
N ARG A 50 2.64 10.76 21.95
CA ARG A 50 3.27 11.26 20.73
C ARG A 50 3.31 10.13 19.72
N VAL A 51 3.09 10.45 18.46
CA VAL A 51 3.10 9.46 17.38
C VAL A 51 4.27 9.75 16.46
N LEU A 52 5.05 8.71 16.17
CA LEU A 52 6.20 8.77 15.27
C LEU A 52 5.76 8.59 13.82
N GLY A 53 6.40 9.30 12.91
CA GLY A 53 6.06 9.25 11.51
C GLY A 53 7.05 9.96 10.60
N ALA A 54 6.54 10.38 9.44
CA ALA A 54 7.29 11.15 8.46
C ALA A 54 6.40 12.16 7.75
N VAL A 55 7.00 13.24 7.26
CA VAL A 55 6.33 14.28 6.49
C VAL A 55 6.68 14.16 5.01
N TYR A 56 5.66 14.27 4.17
CA TYR A 56 5.75 14.32 2.72
C TYR A 56 5.11 15.59 2.18
N ARG A 57 5.73 16.18 1.16
CA ARG A 57 5.07 17.16 0.28
C ARG A 57 4.25 16.39 -0.75
N VAL A 58 2.93 16.57 -0.68
CA VAL A 58 1.96 15.89 -1.55
C VAL A 58 1.24 16.92 -2.41
N SER A 59 1.10 16.63 -3.70
CA SER A 59 0.33 17.47 -4.63
C SER A 59 -1.17 17.36 -4.34
N ARG A 60 -1.96 18.33 -4.83
CA ARG A 60 -3.43 18.29 -4.75
C ARG A 60 -4.01 16.99 -5.32
N ALA A 61 -3.57 16.60 -6.52
CA ALA A 61 -4.05 15.37 -7.16
C ALA A 61 -3.72 14.11 -6.35
N ARG A 62 -2.54 14.06 -5.71
CA ARG A 62 -2.18 12.95 -4.83
C ARG A 62 -3.01 12.97 -3.55
N LEU A 63 -3.25 14.16 -3.00
CA LEU A 63 -4.07 14.36 -1.82
C LEU A 63 -5.51 13.87 -2.02
N ASP A 64 -6.13 14.18 -3.17
CA ASP A 64 -7.46 13.70 -3.54
C ASP A 64 -7.49 12.16 -3.68
N TRP A 65 -6.37 11.55 -4.09
CA TRP A 65 -6.25 10.09 -4.14
C TRP A 65 -6.16 9.48 -2.74
N LEU A 66 -5.34 10.07 -1.86
CA LEU A 66 -5.23 9.66 -0.47
C LEU A 66 -6.57 9.81 0.28
N ASP A 67 -7.38 10.84 -0.03
CA ASP A 67 -8.72 10.97 0.56
C ASP A 67 -9.59 9.76 0.25
N ARG A 68 -9.55 9.26 -0.99
CA ARG A 68 -10.30 8.06 -1.37
C ARG A 68 -9.77 6.81 -0.69
N LEU A 69 -8.44 6.69 -0.55
CA LEU A 69 -7.81 5.56 0.14
C LEU A 69 -8.22 5.49 1.62
N GLU A 70 -8.28 6.64 2.28
CA GLU A 70 -8.58 6.77 3.71
C GLU A 70 -10.08 6.97 3.98
N GLU A 71 -10.92 6.82 2.95
CA GLU A 71 -12.37 7.06 2.99
C GLU A 71 -12.72 8.39 3.70
N CYS A 72 -11.97 9.44 3.38
CA CYS A 72 -12.14 10.77 3.99
C CYS A 72 -13.16 11.61 3.18
N PRO A 73 -14.14 12.26 3.84
CA PRO A 73 -14.26 12.48 5.29
C PRO A 73 -15.13 11.45 6.05
N GLU A 74 -15.58 10.38 5.41
CA GLU A 74 -16.53 9.43 5.98
C GLU A 74 -15.93 8.65 7.15
N LEU A 75 -14.80 7.96 6.97
CA LEU A 75 -14.11 7.15 7.98
C LEU A 75 -13.10 7.97 8.78
N TYR A 76 -12.10 8.51 8.09
CA TYR A 76 -11.08 9.39 8.66
C TYR A 76 -11.42 10.85 8.40
N ARG A 77 -10.88 11.73 9.24
CA ARG A 77 -10.87 13.17 9.00
C ARG A 77 -9.45 13.62 8.75
N ARG A 78 -9.23 14.34 7.66
CA ARG A 78 -7.98 15.06 7.48
C ARG A 78 -7.99 16.32 8.34
N VAL A 79 -7.06 16.40 9.29
CA VAL A 79 -6.91 17.53 10.22
C VAL A 79 -5.47 18.01 10.21
N GLU A 80 -5.27 19.28 10.55
CA GLU A 80 -3.94 19.81 10.82
C GLU A 80 -3.46 19.31 12.19
N VAL A 81 -2.26 18.76 12.23
CA VAL A 81 -1.61 18.26 13.44
C VAL A 81 -0.33 19.05 13.69
N GLU A 82 -0.15 19.48 14.94
CA GLU A 82 1.08 20.08 15.41
C GLU A 82 2.20 19.04 15.43
N LEU A 83 3.36 19.41 14.88
CA LEU A 83 4.56 18.59 14.84
C LEU A 83 5.64 19.21 15.72
N VAL A 84 6.60 18.39 16.14
CA VAL A 84 7.65 18.83 17.07
C VAL A 84 8.86 19.36 16.33
N GLU A 85 9.16 18.77 15.17
CA GLU A 85 10.34 19.04 14.37
C GLU A 85 10.08 20.08 13.26
N GLY A 86 8.89 20.70 13.21
CA GLY A 86 8.55 21.62 12.12
C GLY A 86 7.14 22.21 12.19
N PRO A 87 6.69 22.86 11.11
CA PRO A 87 5.36 23.44 11.06
C PRO A 87 4.27 22.37 11.12
N PRO A 88 3.02 22.76 11.43
CA PRO A 88 1.89 21.85 11.37
C PRO A 88 1.75 21.19 10.01
N ALA A 89 1.23 19.97 9.99
CA ALA A 89 0.97 19.24 8.77
C ALA A 89 -0.40 18.57 8.83
N HIS A 90 -1.03 18.35 7.67
CA HIS A 90 -2.23 17.53 7.62
C HIS A 90 -1.92 16.07 7.92
N ALA A 91 -2.79 15.39 8.68
CA ALA A 91 -2.79 13.95 8.90
C ALA A 91 -4.24 13.42 8.88
N TYR A 92 -4.41 12.13 8.60
CA TYR A 92 -5.70 11.46 8.75
C TYR A 92 -5.88 11.03 10.21
N VAL A 93 -7.00 11.40 10.83
CA VAL A 93 -7.34 11.10 12.23
C VAL A 93 -8.68 10.40 12.27
N LEU A 94 -8.73 9.26 12.96
CA LEU A 94 -9.96 8.52 13.20
C LEU A 94 -10.74 9.21 14.32
N PRO A 95 -12.01 9.61 14.10
CA PRO A 95 -12.84 10.15 15.18
C PRO A 95 -12.97 9.11 16.30
N ARG A 96 -12.78 9.52 17.56
CA ARG A 96 -12.77 8.60 18.71
C ARG A 96 -14.06 7.78 18.85
N ALA A 97 -15.20 8.33 18.43
CA ALA A 97 -16.48 7.62 18.41
C ALA A 97 -16.52 6.41 17.45
N ARG A 98 -15.57 6.32 16.50
CA ARG A 98 -15.41 5.21 15.54
C ARG A 98 -14.32 4.22 15.95
N LEU A 99 -13.58 4.48 17.02
CA LEU A 99 -12.55 3.57 17.50
C LEU A 99 -13.20 2.29 18.05
N PRO A 100 -12.85 1.09 17.55
CA PRO A 100 -13.34 -0.17 18.11
C PRO A 100 -12.97 -0.31 19.58
N ARG A 101 -13.84 -0.92 20.39
CA ARG A 101 -13.62 -1.05 21.84
C ARG A 101 -12.44 -1.96 22.18
N GLU A 102 -12.17 -2.93 21.32
CA GLU A 102 -11.11 -3.91 21.41
C GLU A 102 -9.76 -3.42 20.84
N ALA A 103 -9.73 -2.21 20.26
CA ALA A 103 -8.51 -1.65 19.69
C ALA A 103 -7.43 -1.48 20.76
N ARG A 104 -6.22 -1.93 20.45
CA ARG A 104 -5.10 -1.88 21.41
C ARG A 104 -4.31 -0.60 21.20
N ALA A 105 -4.05 0.13 22.28
CA ALA A 105 -3.18 1.29 22.21
C ALA A 105 -1.73 0.85 21.92
N ILE A 106 -1.10 1.55 20.99
CA ILE A 106 0.33 1.45 20.68
C ILE A 106 1.04 2.51 21.53
N SER A 107 1.51 2.09 22.70
CA SER A 107 1.93 3.01 23.77
C SER A 107 3.14 3.88 23.45
N ASP A 108 4.03 3.42 22.56
CA ASP A 108 5.22 4.15 22.11
C ASP A 108 4.96 5.03 20.86
N GLY A 109 3.75 4.94 20.29
CA GLY A 109 3.38 5.67 19.08
C GLY A 109 4.16 5.28 17.82
N ASP A 110 4.83 4.12 17.82
CA ASP A 110 5.62 3.62 16.67
C ASP A 110 4.94 2.39 16.06
N TRP A 111 4.16 2.61 14.99
CA TRP A 111 3.53 1.54 14.23
C TRP A 111 4.52 0.48 13.74
N CYS A 112 5.68 0.90 13.26
CA CYS A 112 6.66 0.00 12.67
C CYS A 112 7.30 -0.90 13.74
N ALA A 113 7.61 -0.35 14.92
CA ALA A 113 8.09 -1.13 16.05
C ALA A 113 7.02 -2.09 16.57
N TRP A 114 5.79 -1.60 16.77
CA TRP A 114 4.64 -2.39 17.20
C TRP A 114 4.38 -3.60 16.29
N ARG A 115 4.30 -3.34 14.98
CA ARG A 115 4.07 -4.39 13.96
C ARG A 115 5.16 -5.46 13.98
N ARG A 116 6.44 -5.06 14.07
CA ARG A 116 7.57 -5.99 14.20
C ARG A 116 7.48 -6.83 15.47
N GLY A 117 7.13 -6.23 16.60
CA GLY A 117 6.96 -6.92 17.88
C GLY A 117 5.84 -7.98 17.84
N ARG A 118 4.80 -7.76 17.01
CA ARG A 118 3.72 -8.72 16.78
C ARG A 118 4.05 -9.83 15.78
N GLY A 119 5.21 -9.79 15.12
CA GLY A 119 5.55 -10.72 14.03
C GLY A 119 4.61 -10.58 12.82
N LEU A 120 3.94 -9.44 12.66
CA LEU A 120 3.04 -9.19 11.55
C LEU A 120 3.85 -8.77 10.32
N ASP A 121 4.03 -9.68 9.36
CA ASP A 121 4.60 -9.33 8.06
C ASP A 121 3.50 -8.81 7.12
N LEU A 122 3.15 -7.54 7.31
CA LEU A 122 2.16 -6.83 6.47
C LEU A 122 2.80 -6.12 5.29
N ARG A 123 4.07 -6.39 4.99
CA ARG A 123 4.74 -5.80 3.83
C ARG A 123 4.19 -6.47 2.58
N LEU A 124 3.97 -5.68 1.53
CA LEU A 124 3.77 -6.26 0.20
C LEU A 124 5.06 -6.97 -0.21
N PRO A 125 4.97 -8.12 -0.88
CA PRO A 125 6.16 -8.71 -1.47
C PRO A 125 6.73 -7.74 -2.52
N THR A 126 8.04 -7.64 -2.56
CA THR A 126 8.75 -6.97 -3.64
C THR A 126 8.78 -7.85 -4.89
N TRP A 127 9.13 -7.25 -6.03
CA TRP A 127 9.49 -7.98 -7.24
C TRP A 127 10.59 -8.99 -6.92
N GLY A 128 11.59 -8.61 -6.12
CA GLY A 128 12.67 -9.48 -5.68
C GLY A 128 12.17 -10.68 -4.88
N ASP A 129 11.26 -10.48 -3.93
CA ASP A 129 10.67 -11.54 -3.12
C ASP A 129 9.94 -12.56 -3.99
N LEU A 130 9.11 -12.09 -4.93
CA LEU A 130 8.39 -12.97 -5.85
C LEU A 130 9.31 -13.66 -6.84
N ALA A 131 10.37 -13.00 -7.30
CA ALA A 131 11.37 -13.57 -8.21
C ALA A 131 12.17 -14.71 -7.55
N GLN A 132 12.36 -14.65 -6.22
CA GLN A 132 13.00 -15.72 -5.45
C GLN A 132 12.02 -16.82 -5.05
N ARG A 133 10.78 -16.47 -4.71
CA ARG A 133 9.74 -17.40 -4.24
C ARG A 133 9.19 -18.30 -5.34
N TRP A 134 9.14 -17.80 -6.58
CA TRP A 134 8.51 -18.46 -7.71
C TRP A 134 9.46 -18.58 -8.91
N SER A 135 9.20 -19.55 -9.79
CA SER A 135 9.96 -19.71 -11.02
C SER A 135 9.37 -18.87 -12.15
N TRP A 136 10.17 -17.99 -12.77
CA TRP A 136 9.72 -17.09 -13.83
C TRP A 136 10.55 -17.26 -15.09
N ARG A 137 9.90 -17.23 -16.26
CA ARG A 137 10.56 -17.23 -17.57
C ARG A 137 10.40 -15.88 -18.26
N PRO A 138 11.49 -15.20 -18.67
CA PRO A 138 11.40 -13.97 -19.45
C PRO A 138 10.56 -14.17 -20.71
N ILE A 139 9.73 -13.17 -21.04
CA ILE A 139 8.91 -13.19 -22.25
C ILE A 139 9.75 -12.60 -23.40
N PRO A 140 10.01 -13.36 -24.50
CA PRO A 140 10.78 -12.86 -25.63
C PRO A 140 10.16 -11.56 -26.20
N GLY A 141 11.01 -10.57 -26.50
CA GLY A 141 10.57 -9.27 -27.04
C GLY A 141 9.83 -8.37 -26.05
N CYS A 142 9.70 -8.76 -24.78
CA CYS A 142 9.01 -7.98 -23.75
C CYS A 142 9.94 -7.69 -22.55
N PRO A 143 10.87 -6.70 -22.66
CA PRO A 143 11.84 -6.42 -21.60
C PRO A 143 11.18 -6.13 -20.24
N GLY A 144 11.70 -6.74 -19.18
CA GLY A 144 11.20 -6.54 -17.82
C GLY A 144 9.88 -7.26 -17.53
N ARG A 145 9.45 -8.21 -18.37
CA ARG A 145 8.26 -9.04 -18.15
C ARG A 145 8.62 -10.52 -18.19
N SER A 146 8.22 -11.24 -17.16
CA SER A 146 8.44 -12.68 -17.05
C SER A 146 7.14 -13.37 -16.69
N VAL A 147 6.87 -14.53 -17.30
CA VAL A 147 5.67 -15.35 -17.04
C VAL A 147 5.99 -16.41 -15.99
N LEU A 148 5.05 -16.67 -15.08
CA LEU A 148 5.18 -17.73 -14.08
C LEU A 148 5.37 -19.09 -14.79
N GLN A 149 6.24 -19.93 -14.25
CA GLN A 149 6.49 -21.29 -14.73
C GLN A 149 6.17 -22.30 -13.65
N GLY A 150 5.49 -23.38 -14.04
CA GLY A 150 4.98 -24.37 -13.08
C GLY A 150 3.93 -23.77 -12.16
N GLY A 151 3.52 -24.57 -11.17
CA GLY A 151 2.46 -24.19 -10.24
C GLY A 151 1.06 -24.58 -10.72
N ASP A 152 0.10 -24.46 -9.81
CA ASP A 152 -1.31 -24.69 -10.08
C ASP A 152 -1.82 -23.61 -11.05
N ALA A 153 -2.40 -24.03 -12.17
CA ALA A 153 -2.96 -23.10 -13.15
C ALA A 153 -4.13 -22.28 -12.56
N THR A 154 -4.73 -22.73 -11.47
CA THR A 154 -5.82 -22.05 -10.75
C THR A 154 -5.35 -21.14 -9.62
N LEU A 155 -4.03 -20.97 -9.44
CA LEU A 155 -3.46 -20.09 -8.42
C LEU A 155 -3.99 -18.66 -8.59
N ALA A 156 -4.79 -18.19 -7.63
CA ALA A 156 -5.34 -16.85 -7.72
C ALA A 156 -4.25 -15.80 -7.46
N PRO A 157 -4.36 -14.58 -8.00
CA PRO A 157 -3.40 -13.51 -7.75
C PRO A 157 -3.21 -13.20 -6.25
N ALA A 158 -4.26 -13.30 -5.43
CA ALA A 158 -4.17 -13.11 -3.98
C ALA A 158 -3.32 -14.19 -3.29
N ASP A 159 -3.40 -15.44 -3.74
CA ASP A 159 -2.60 -16.55 -3.18
C ASP A 159 -1.12 -16.47 -3.63
N LEU A 160 -0.90 -15.98 -4.85
CA LEU A 160 0.45 -15.73 -5.39
C LEU A 160 1.19 -14.64 -4.58
N LEU A 161 0.47 -13.58 -4.22
CA LEU A 161 1.02 -12.36 -3.62
C LEU A 161 0.95 -12.34 -2.09
N GLY A 162 0.00 -13.08 -1.51
CA GLY A 162 -0.33 -13.02 -0.10
C GLY A 162 -1.55 -12.13 0.21
N PRO A 163 -2.16 -12.30 1.38
CA PRO A 163 -3.48 -11.76 1.73
C PRO A 163 -3.53 -10.23 1.77
N GLU A 164 -2.39 -9.57 1.92
CA GLU A 164 -2.33 -8.11 2.03
C GLU A 164 -2.19 -7.39 0.68
N ALA A 165 -2.03 -8.13 -0.42
CA ALA A 165 -1.87 -7.55 -1.74
C ALA A 165 -3.20 -7.05 -2.31
N LEU A 166 -3.26 -5.77 -2.67
CA LEU A 166 -4.40 -5.20 -3.36
C LEU A 166 -4.40 -5.62 -4.83
N VAL A 167 -5.31 -6.53 -5.19
CA VAL A 167 -5.50 -6.96 -6.57
C VAL A 167 -6.75 -6.31 -7.14
N ARG A 168 -6.60 -5.52 -8.20
CA ARG A 168 -7.71 -4.88 -8.92
C ARG A 168 -8.01 -5.61 -10.22
N ARG A 169 -9.28 -5.92 -10.46
CA ARG A 169 -9.77 -6.55 -11.70
C ARG A 169 -10.23 -5.49 -12.70
N PHE A 170 -9.88 -5.67 -13.97
CA PHE A 170 -10.22 -4.78 -15.07
C PHE A 170 -10.74 -5.58 -16.27
N GLU A 171 -11.77 -5.05 -16.93
CA GLU A 171 -12.19 -5.46 -18.26
C GLU A 171 -11.81 -4.36 -19.24
N VAL A 172 -10.92 -4.67 -20.18
CA VAL A 172 -10.36 -3.71 -21.13
C VAL A 172 -10.45 -4.25 -22.55
N SER A 173 -10.79 -3.41 -23.51
CA SER A 173 -10.86 -3.81 -24.93
C SER A 173 -9.50 -4.26 -25.49
N ALA A 174 -8.40 -3.83 -24.88
CA ALA A 174 -7.03 -4.19 -25.26
C ALA A 174 -6.60 -5.60 -24.81
N ALA A 175 -7.43 -6.32 -24.06
CA ALA A 175 -7.19 -7.70 -23.66
C ALA A 175 -8.43 -8.55 -23.91
N ARG A 176 -8.22 -9.79 -24.36
CA ARG A 176 -9.31 -10.75 -24.55
C ARG A 176 -9.93 -11.19 -23.22
N ASP A 177 -9.06 -11.40 -22.23
CA ASP A 177 -9.37 -12.00 -20.94
C ASP A 177 -9.32 -10.92 -19.83
N PRO A 178 -10.12 -11.03 -18.76
CA PRO A 178 -10.05 -10.12 -17.61
C PRO A 178 -8.63 -10.00 -17.07
N VAL A 179 -8.23 -8.77 -16.76
CA VAL A 179 -6.88 -8.44 -16.31
C VAL A 179 -6.90 -8.07 -14.85
N TRP A 180 -6.10 -8.76 -14.06
CA TRP A 180 -5.88 -8.49 -12.65
C TRP A 180 -4.53 -7.82 -12.46
N VAL A 181 -4.50 -6.68 -11.76
CA VAL A 181 -3.27 -5.89 -11.55
C VAL A 181 -3.04 -5.69 -10.05
N SER A 182 -1.83 -5.97 -9.61
CA SER A 182 -1.32 -5.59 -8.29
C SER A 182 -0.04 -4.78 -8.45
N LEU A 183 0.01 -3.63 -7.79
CA LEU A 183 1.23 -2.82 -7.68
C LEU A 183 2.06 -3.35 -6.51
N LEU A 184 3.38 -3.43 -6.72
CA LEU A 184 4.35 -3.79 -5.69
C LEU A 184 5.31 -2.61 -5.48
N PRO A 185 6.04 -2.54 -4.36
CA PRO A 185 6.95 -1.42 -4.08
C PRO A 185 7.98 -1.14 -5.19
N ASP A 186 8.41 -2.17 -5.92
CA ASP A 186 9.47 -2.16 -6.93
C ASP A 186 9.06 -2.91 -8.21
N GLY A 187 7.76 -2.96 -8.52
CA GLY A 187 7.26 -3.61 -9.73
C GLY A 187 5.76 -3.88 -9.69
N GLY A 188 5.34 -4.98 -10.30
CA GLY A 188 3.94 -5.37 -10.27
C GLY A 188 3.67 -6.72 -10.89
N VAL A 189 2.51 -7.28 -10.54
CA VAL A 189 1.99 -8.48 -11.17
C VAL A 189 0.78 -8.12 -12.01
N ILE A 190 0.78 -8.63 -13.25
CA ILE A 190 -0.39 -8.61 -14.14
C ILE A 190 -0.77 -10.06 -14.39
N SER A 191 -2.02 -10.42 -14.08
CA SER A 191 -2.57 -11.76 -14.30
C SER A 191 -3.73 -11.70 -15.27
N TYR A 192 -3.81 -12.66 -16.20
CA TYR A 192 -4.95 -12.82 -17.11
C TYR A 192 -5.75 -14.03 -16.66
N GLU A 193 -7.05 -13.85 -16.45
CA GLU A 193 -7.98 -14.90 -16.05
C GLU A 193 -8.65 -15.51 -17.28
N ARG A 194 -8.35 -16.78 -17.56
CA ARG A 194 -8.91 -17.49 -18.71
C ARG A 194 -10.33 -17.99 -18.42
N PRO A 195 -11.12 -18.32 -19.47
CA PRO A 195 -12.49 -18.83 -19.30
C PRO A 195 -12.62 -20.11 -18.46
N ASP A 196 -11.55 -20.90 -18.32
CA ASP A 196 -11.48 -22.11 -17.50
C ASP A 196 -11.06 -21.83 -16.04
N ALA A 197 -11.13 -20.57 -15.61
CA ALA A 197 -10.67 -20.08 -14.31
C ALA A 197 -9.16 -20.27 -14.05
N SER A 198 -8.37 -20.58 -15.08
CA SER A 198 -6.91 -20.60 -14.95
C SER A 198 -6.30 -19.21 -15.13
N PHE A 199 -5.14 -18.99 -14.55
CA PHE A 199 -4.42 -17.72 -14.59
C PHE A 199 -3.11 -17.81 -15.37
N VAL A 200 -2.79 -16.72 -16.06
CA VAL A 200 -1.44 -16.44 -16.58
C VAL A 200 -0.87 -15.25 -15.84
N HIS A 201 0.04 -15.50 -14.91
CA HIS A 201 0.71 -14.45 -14.16
C HIS A 201 1.96 -13.96 -14.88
N THR A 202 2.13 -12.64 -14.91
CA THR A 202 3.37 -12.00 -15.33
C THR A 202 3.90 -11.11 -14.23
N LEU A 203 5.16 -11.33 -13.86
CA LEU A 203 5.92 -10.46 -12.95
C LEU A 203 6.64 -9.42 -13.79
N ASN A 204 6.54 -8.15 -13.38
CA ASN A 204 6.97 -7.02 -14.18
C ASN A 204 7.87 -6.10 -13.35
N THR A 205 9.02 -5.72 -13.91
CA THR A 205 9.83 -4.60 -13.38
C THR A 205 9.04 -3.29 -13.47
N PRO A 206 9.44 -2.19 -12.78
CA PRO A 206 8.70 -0.93 -12.82
C PRO A 206 8.47 -0.41 -14.25
N THR A 207 9.51 -0.46 -15.09
CA THR A 207 9.44 -0.03 -16.49
C THR A 207 8.61 -0.97 -17.36
N GLY A 208 8.71 -2.29 -17.13
CA GLY A 208 7.91 -3.30 -17.83
C GLY A 208 6.42 -3.17 -17.52
N LEU A 209 6.10 -2.92 -16.25
CA LEU A 209 4.74 -2.73 -15.76
C LEU A 209 4.11 -1.47 -16.37
N ALA A 210 4.77 -0.32 -16.23
CA ALA A 210 4.27 0.96 -16.73
C ALA A 210 3.94 0.89 -18.23
N ARG A 211 4.83 0.32 -19.04
CA ARG A 211 4.60 0.13 -20.48
C ARG A 211 3.39 -0.77 -20.75
N LYS A 212 3.22 -1.85 -19.99
CA LYS A 212 2.12 -2.78 -20.21
C LYS A 212 0.77 -2.20 -19.77
N LEU A 213 0.71 -1.46 -18.68
CA LEU A 213 -0.52 -0.79 -18.23
C LEU A 213 -0.98 0.27 -19.22
N ALA A 214 -0.04 1.06 -19.78
CA ALA A 214 -0.34 2.01 -20.84
C ALA A 214 -0.92 1.33 -22.09
N GLN A 215 -0.35 0.20 -22.52
CA GLN A 215 -0.89 -0.60 -23.64
C GLN A 215 -2.29 -1.14 -23.37
N LEU A 216 -2.62 -1.44 -22.11
CA LEU A 216 -3.93 -1.94 -21.71
C LEU A 216 -4.95 -0.82 -21.48
N GLY A 217 -4.53 0.43 -21.48
CA GLY A 217 -5.39 1.58 -21.12
C GLY A 217 -5.79 1.61 -19.64
N ILE A 218 -5.00 0.97 -18.76
CA ILE A 218 -5.29 0.91 -17.32
C ILE A 218 -4.52 2.03 -16.61
N GLY A 219 -5.25 2.99 -16.06
CA GLY A 219 -4.72 3.96 -15.10
C GLY A 219 -4.72 3.37 -13.70
N VAL A 220 -3.54 3.26 -13.08
CA VAL A 220 -3.36 2.66 -11.74
C VAL A 220 -3.02 3.68 -10.68
#